data_AF-A0A9P5MQA9-F1
#
_entry.id   AF-A0A9P5MQA9-F1
#
_cell.length_a   1.000
_cell.length_b   1.000
_cell.length_c   1.000
_cell.angle_alpha   90.00
_cell.angle_beta   90.00
_cell.angle_gamma   90.00
#
_symmetry.space_group_name_H-M   'P 1'
#
loop_
_entity.id
_entity.type
_entity.pdbx_description
1 polymer ?
#
loop_
_entity_poly.entity_id
_entity_poly.type
_entity_poly.pdbx_seq_one_letter_code
_entity_poly.pdbx_strand_id
1 'polypeptide(L)'
;LKKTRLDDNLQGLASKLESLYPPGRCTMHLELACFHHWGMDSHFHLDNSAHLVWDSGLMQSYQNGKATKEKPPLGSNFFKPQNSLKKSKASPPSKVDASPGCASSMVVVSPTPPAGVPPFHMLYPQGFNPFYPYGMGMPSPMFFAPQFGMGGLGNTPLPWGADQSIVPSAGPSHTQPETMQLSSSLPMPNGDIHEFCKQYNLSKDVKRGLEKLEFQIGDDIKNL
;
A
#
# COMPACT_ATOMS: atom_id res chain seq x y z
N LEU A 1 -7.23 17.18 17.80
CA LEU A 1 -7.81 16.64 16.54
C LEU A 1 -8.01 15.13 16.69
N LYS A 2 -9.21 14.66 16.33
CA LYS A 2 -9.81 13.36 16.69
C LYS A 2 -9.20 12.20 15.88
N LYS A 3 -8.05 11.65 16.30
CA LYS A 3 -7.47 10.43 15.68
C LYS A 3 -8.36 9.19 15.85
N THR A 4 -9.10 9.09 16.95
CA THR A 4 -9.95 7.93 17.27
C THR A 4 -11.00 7.61 16.21
N ARG A 5 -11.51 8.61 15.47
CA ARG A 5 -12.56 8.37 14.47
C ARG A 5 -12.10 7.66 13.20
N LEU A 6 -10.80 7.65 12.92
CA LEU A 6 -10.27 7.07 11.68
C LEU A 6 -10.17 5.55 11.81
N ASP A 7 -9.68 5.07 12.96
CA ASP A 7 -9.55 3.64 13.24
C ASP A 7 -10.92 2.95 13.34
N ASP A 8 -11.91 3.58 13.98
CA ASP A 8 -13.28 3.04 14.08
C ASP A 8 -13.93 2.79 12.70
N ASN A 9 -13.67 3.68 11.73
CA ASN A 9 -14.19 3.53 10.38
C ASN A 9 -13.46 2.43 9.59
N LEU A 10 -12.15 2.28 9.80
CA LEU A 10 -11.37 1.21 9.18
C LEU A 10 -11.84 -0.15 9.68
N GLN A 11 -12.11 -0.30 10.98
CA GLN A 11 -12.55 -1.56 11.54
C GLN A 11 -13.92 -1.99 11.01
N GLY A 12 -14.85 -1.05 10.80
CA GLY A 12 -16.15 -1.34 10.18
C GLY A 12 -16.05 -1.79 8.72
N LEU A 13 -15.07 -1.27 7.96
CA LEU A 13 -14.80 -1.72 6.59
C LEU A 13 -14.14 -3.11 6.56
N ALA A 14 -13.21 -3.37 7.47
CA ALA A 14 -12.54 -4.66 7.59
C ALA A 14 -13.53 -5.79 7.86
N SER A 15 -14.45 -5.61 8.81
CA SER A 15 -15.52 -6.59 9.07
C SER A 15 -16.43 -6.82 7.85
N LYS A 16 -16.63 -5.79 7.02
CA LYS A 16 -17.40 -5.92 5.78
C LYS A 16 -16.63 -6.70 4.73
N LEU A 17 -15.33 -6.49 4.58
CA LEU A 17 -14.47 -7.30 3.71
C LEU A 17 -14.42 -8.76 4.16
N GLU A 18 -14.28 -9.04 5.46
CA GLU A 18 -14.32 -10.40 5.99
C GLU A 18 -15.64 -11.10 5.68
N SER A 19 -16.77 -10.41 5.81
CA SER A 19 -18.09 -10.97 5.45
C SER A 19 -18.21 -11.26 3.94
N LEU A 20 -17.50 -10.50 3.10
CA LEU A 20 -17.48 -10.71 1.65
C LEU A 20 -16.52 -11.83 1.26
N TYR A 21 -15.42 -12.02 1.97
CA TYR A 21 -14.41 -13.02 1.63
C TYR A 21 -14.16 -14.00 2.79
N PRO A 22 -15.20 -14.75 3.23
CA PRO A 22 -15.01 -15.73 4.28
C PRO A 22 -14.12 -16.88 3.80
N PRO A 23 -13.43 -17.58 4.72
CA PRO A 23 -12.76 -18.84 4.42
C PRO A 23 -13.71 -19.82 3.73
N GLY A 24 -13.21 -20.60 2.78
CA GLY A 24 -14.02 -21.57 2.03
C GLY A 24 -14.67 -21.03 0.77
N ARG A 25 -14.71 -19.70 0.57
CA ARG A 25 -15.27 -19.09 -0.65
C ARG A 25 -14.45 -19.44 -1.91
N CYS A 26 -13.13 -19.57 -1.77
CA CYS A 26 -12.26 -19.95 -2.88
C CYS A 26 -12.18 -21.48 -3.00
N THR A 27 -12.51 -22.01 -4.18
CA THR A 27 -12.48 -23.46 -4.46
C THR A 27 -11.08 -24.06 -4.34
N MET A 28 -10.02 -23.28 -4.51
CA MET A 28 -8.63 -23.73 -4.35
C MET A 28 -8.09 -23.57 -2.93
N HIS A 29 -8.70 -22.69 -2.12
CA HIS A 29 -8.22 -22.38 -0.77
C HIS A 29 -9.38 -22.43 0.21
N LEU A 30 -9.80 -23.65 0.56
CA LEU A 30 -10.99 -23.88 1.39
C LEU A 30 -10.83 -23.40 2.84
N GLU A 31 -9.59 -23.33 3.33
CA GLU A 31 -9.31 -22.98 4.73
C GLU A 31 -8.97 -21.49 4.92
N LEU A 32 -8.71 -20.75 3.84
CA LEU A 32 -8.21 -19.38 3.91
C LEU A 32 -9.19 -18.39 3.30
N ALA A 33 -9.28 -17.20 3.90
CA ALA A 33 -9.91 -16.06 3.25
C ALA A 33 -9.06 -15.67 2.03
N CYS A 34 -9.63 -15.79 0.83
CA CYS A 34 -8.88 -15.66 -0.40
C CYS A 34 -9.61 -14.79 -1.41
N PHE A 35 -8.87 -13.83 -1.98
CA PHE A 35 -9.32 -13.02 -3.10
C PHE A 35 -8.78 -13.58 -4.43
N HIS A 36 -9.66 -13.82 -5.40
CA HIS A 36 -9.27 -14.23 -6.75
C HIS A 36 -9.28 -13.03 -7.70
N HIS A 37 -8.09 -12.68 -8.20
CA HIS A 37 -7.96 -11.67 -9.24
C HIS A 37 -8.05 -12.32 -10.63
N TRP A 38 -9.24 -12.28 -11.22
CA TRP A 38 -9.56 -12.89 -12.50
C TRP A 38 -8.62 -12.47 -13.65
N GLY A 39 -8.21 -11.20 -13.72
CA GLY A 39 -7.36 -10.70 -14.80
C GLY A 39 -5.93 -11.26 -14.79
N MET A 40 -5.45 -11.81 -13.66
CA MET A 40 -4.11 -12.39 -13.52
C MET A 40 -4.14 -13.87 -13.15
N ASP A 41 -5.34 -14.48 -13.09
CA ASP A 41 -5.59 -15.80 -12.50
C ASP A 41 -4.79 -16.05 -11.20
N SER A 42 -4.73 -15.03 -10.34
CA SER A 42 -3.90 -15.04 -9.13
C SER A 42 -4.78 -14.98 -7.90
N HIS A 43 -4.40 -15.74 -6.87
CA HIS A 43 -5.10 -15.80 -5.60
C HIS A 43 -4.28 -15.10 -4.54
N PHE A 44 -4.90 -14.29 -3.70
CA PHE A 44 -4.22 -13.57 -2.64
C PHE A 44 -4.84 -13.98 -1.30
N HIS A 45 -3.98 -14.25 -0.32
CA HIS A 45 -4.42 -14.47 1.05
C HIS A 45 -4.86 -13.14 1.65
N LEU A 46 -6.07 -13.10 2.20
CA LEU A 46 -6.60 -11.94 2.90
C LEU A 46 -6.43 -12.13 4.39
N ASP A 47 -5.25 -11.76 4.89
CA ASP A 47 -5.01 -11.63 6.31
C ASP A 47 -5.51 -10.26 6.81
N ASN A 48 -5.46 -10.04 8.13
CA ASN A 48 -5.89 -8.79 8.73
C ASN A 48 -5.11 -7.58 8.18
N SER A 49 -3.82 -7.76 7.87
CA SER A 49 -2.99 -6.68 7.32
C SER A 49 -3.37 -6.31 5.88
N ALA A 50 -3.62 -7.31 5.01
CA ALA A 50 -4.12 -7.09 3.66
C ALA A 50 -5.52 -6.46 3.65
N HIS A 51 -6.41 -6.84 4.58
CA HIS A 51 -7.71 -6.19 4.76
C HIS A 51 -7.55 -4.71 5.07
N LEU A 52 -6.74 -4.35 6.07
CA LEU A 52 -6.51 -2.95 6.44
C LEU A 52 -5.92 -2.12 5.28
N VAL A 53 -4.99 -2.70 4.52
CA VAL A 53 -4.42 -2.03 3.34
C VAL A 53 -5.48 -1.83 2.26
N TRP A 54 -6.32 -2.84 2.03
CA TRP A 54 -7.43 -2.72 1.08
C TRP A 54 -8.42 -1.66 1.54
N ASP A 55 -8.81 -1.64 2.81
CA ASP A 55 -9.73 -0.64 3.36
C ASP A 55 -9.18 0.78 3.25
N SER A 56 -7.90 0.96 3.55
CA SER A 56 -7.22 2.24 3.35
C SER A 56 -7.26 2.68 1.87
N GLY A 57 -7.08 1.72 0.95
CA GLY A 57 -7.20 1.94 -0.49
C GLY A 57 -8.63 2.27 -0.92
N LEU A 58 -9.64 1.61 -0.33
CA LEU A 58 -11.04 1.92 -0.55
C LEU A 58 -11.37 3.34 -0.11
N MET A 59 -10.94 3.75 1.09
CA MET A 59 -11.15 5.11 1.59
C MET A 59 -10.53 6.16 0.66
N GLN A 60 -9.27 5.96 0.22
CA GLN A 60 -8.63 6.88 -0.73
C GLN A 60 -9.31 6.86 -2.11
N SER A 61 -9.81 5.70 -2.53
CA SER A 61 -10.48 5.57 -3.81
C SER A 61 -11.88 6.16 -3.86
N TYR A 62 -12.58 6.30 -2.73
CA TYR A 62 -13.82 7.06 -2.71
C TYR A 62 -13.61 8.50 -3.21
N GLN A 63 -12.39 9.03 -3.07
CA GLN A 63 -12.02 10.34 -3.62
C GLN A 63 -11.54 10.28 -5.08
N ASN A 64 -10.96 9.16 -5.52
CA ASN A 64 -10.21 9.08 -6.79
C ASN A 64 -10.67 7.97 -7.77
N GLY A 65 -11.67 7.16 -7.42
CA GLY A 65 -12.23 6.05 -8.21
C GLY A 65 -11.33 4.82 -8.42
N LYS A 66 -10.17 4.72 -7.77
CA LYS A 66 -9.12 3.74 -8.13
C LYS A 66 -9.25 2.32 -7.55
N ALA A 67 -9.93 2.16 -6.42
CA ALA A 67 -10.13 0.89 -5.73
C ALA A 67 -11.62 0.64 -5.56
N THR A 68 -12.02 -0.62 -5.65
CA THR A 68 -13.40 -1.04 -5.41
C THR A 68 -13.36 -2.32 -4.58
N LYS A 69 -14.52 -2.77 -4.08
CA LYS A 69 -14.61 -4.03 -3.33
C LYS A 69 -14.15 -5.25 -4.15
N GLU A 70 -14.10 -5.12 -5.47
CA GLU A 70 -13.69 -6.15 -6.41
C GLU A 70 -12.28 -5.92 -6.98
N LYS A 71 -11.73 -4.72 -6.77
CA LYS A 71 -10.42 -4.32 -7.29
C LYS A 71 -9.56 -3.80 -6.13
N PRO A 72 -8.73 -4.67 -5.52
CA PRO A 72 -7.79 -4.24 -4.51
C PRO A 72 -6.78 -3.25 -5.09
N PRO A 73 -6.13 -2.42 -4.26
CA PRO A 73 -5.06 -1.55 -4.70
C PRO A 73 -3.84 -2.38 -5.15
N LEU A 74 -3.80 -2.69 -6.45
CA LEU A 74 -2.77 -3.52 -7.10
C LEU A 74 -1.34 -2.93 -7.02
N GLY A 75 -1.19 -1.70 -6.56
CA GLY A 75 0.11 -1.08 -6.28
C GLY A 75 0.70 -1.41 -4.91
N SER A 76 -0.07 -2.00 -4.00
CA SER A 76 0.43 -2.34 -2.67
C SER A 76 1.28 -3.61 -2.69
N ASN A 77 2.19 -3.73 -1.72
CA ASN A 77 3.05 -4.91 -1.59
C ASN A 77 2.25 -6.22 -1.39
N PHE A 78 1.05 -6.15 -0.82
CA PHE A 78 0.22 -7.33 -0.51
C PHE A 78 -0.36 -8.00 -1.75
N PHE A 79 -0.65 -7.25 -2.81
CA PHE A 79 -1.27 -7.77 -4.04
C PHE A 79 -0.28 -7.96 -5.18
N LYS A 80 1.01 -8.17 -4.85
CA LYS A 80 2.06 -8.49 -5.83
C LYS A 80 2.03 -9.97 -6.22
N PRO A 81 2.35 -10.33 -7.47
CA PRO A 81 2.39 -11.72 -7.90
C PRO A 81 3.25 -12.64 -7.03
N GLN A 82 4.32 -12.13 -6.41
CA GLN A 82 5.18 -12.91 -5.50
C GLN A 82 4.45 -13.36 -4.23
N ASN A 83 3.45 -12.60 -3.79
CA ASN A 83 2.62 -12.89 -2.62
C ASN A 83 1.33 -13.64 -3.00
N SER A 84 1.18 -14.02 -4.26
CA SER A 84 0.06 -14.87 -4.67
C SER A 84 0.18 -16.26 -4.05
N LEU A 85 -0.94 -16.77 -3.57
CA LEU A 85 -1.06 -18.15 -3.16
C LEU A 85 -0.83 -19.04 -4.38
N LYS A 86 0.21 -19.87 -4.29
CA LYS A 86 0.44 -20.92 -5.27
C LYS A 86 -0.75 -21.87 -5.20
N LYS A 87 -1.21 -22.36 -6.35
CA LYS A 87 -2.24 -23.41 -6.43
C LYS A 87 -1.76 -24.57 -5.57
N SER A 88 -2.31 -24.70 -4.36
CA SER A 88 -2.01 -25.82 -3.50
C SER A 88 -2.54 -27.03 -4.26
N LYS A 89 -1.62 -27.90 -4.67
CA LYS A 89 -1.99 -29.17 -5.26
C LYS A 89 -2.72 -29.89 -4.14
N ALA A 90 -4.06 -29.86 -4.18
CA ALA A 90 -4.94 -30.28 -3.10
C ALA A 90 -4.32 -31.49 -2.40
N SER A 91 -3.72 -31.25 -1.24
CA SER A 91 -3.27 -32.33 -0.40
C SER A 91 -4.55 -33.10 -0.10
N PRO A 92 -4.63 -34.41 -0.43
CA PRO A 92 -5.82 -35.18 -0.14
C PRO A 92 -6.18 -34.92 1.32
N PRO A 93 -7.47 -34.67 1.64
CA PRO A 93 -7.89 -34.27 2.98
C PRO A 93 -7.24 -35.25 3.93
N SER A 94 -6.30 -34.73 4.73
CA SER A 94 -5.56 -35.53 5.69
C SER A 94 -6.66 -36.16 6.52
N LYS A 95 -6.87 -37.47 6.36
CA LYS A 95 -7.93 -38.19 7.07
C LYS A 95 -7.69 -37.83 8.51
N VAL A 96 -8.60 -37.04 9.08
CA VAL A 96 -8.64 -36.82 10.51
C VAL A 96 -8.81 -38.23 11.04
N ASP A 97 -7.72 -38.80 11.56
CA ASP A 97 -7.78 -40.06 12.26
C ASP A 97 -8.82 -39.84 13.34
N ALA A 98 -10.00 -40.42 13.12
CA ALA A 98 -11.02 -40.56 14.11
C ALA A 98 -10.40 -41.46 15.18
N SER A 99 -9.66 -40.84 16.10
CA SER A 99 -9.12 -41.49 17.27
C SER A 99 -10.32 -42.01 18.06
N PRO A 100 -10.54 -43.34 18.11
CA PRO A 100 -11.69 -43.88 18.80
C PRO A 100 -11.41 -43.79 20.30
N GLY A 101 -12.25 -43.04 21.02
CA GLY A 101 -12.47 -43.16 22.45
C GLY A 101 -11.24 -43.35 23.33
N CYS A 102 -10.70 -42.26 23.87
CA CYS A 102 -10.09 -42.32 25.19
C CYS A 102 -11.01 -41.58 26.15
N ALA A 103 -11.56 -42.35 27.09
CA ALA A 103 -12.33 -41.88 28.20
C ALA A 103 -11.61 -40.74 28.94
N SER A 104 -12.42 -39.84 29.45
CA SER A 104 -12.05 -38.76 30.36
C SER A 104 -11.07 -39.27 31.43
N SER A 105 -9.81 -38.89 31.31
CA SER A 105 -8.87 -38.91 32.44
C SER A 105 -8.68 -37.46 32.84
N MET A 106 -9.27 -37.09 33.97
CA MET A 106 -9.08 -35.79 34.59
C MET A 106 -7.62 -35.67 35.00
N VAL A 107 -6.79 -35.06 34.16
CA VAL A 107 -5.47 -34.61 34.59
C VAL A 107 -5.71 -33.38 35.45
N VAL A 108 -5.70 -33.60 36.77
CA VAL A 108 -5.51 -32.55 37.77
C VAL A 108 -4.15 -31.92 37.47
N VAL A 109 -4.17 -30.78 36.80
CA VAL A 109 -2.98 -29.95 36.63
C VAL A 109 -2.72 -29.28 37.97
N SER A 110 -1.74 -29.78 38.70
CA SER A 110 -1.22 -29.11 39.89
C SER A 110 -0.72 -27.71 39.51
N PRO A 111 -1.03 -26.67 40.30
CA PRO A 111 -0.50 -25.32 40.06
C PRO A 111 1.02 -25.36 40.17
N THR A 112 1.69 -25.04 39.06
CA THR A 112 3.14 -24.86 39.05
C THR A 112 3.44 -23.55 39.80
N PRO A 113 4.29 -23.54 40.85
CA PRO A 113 4.65 -22.32 41.53
C PRO A 113 5.39 -21.37 40.57
N PRO A 114 5.23 -20.04 40.72
CA PRO A 114 5.94 -19.06 39.91
C PRO A 114 7.46 -19.21 40.13
N ALA A 115 8.16 -19.65 39.09
CA ALA A 115 9.61 -19.67 39.06
C ALA A 115 10.12 -18.23 39.16
N GLY A 116 11.04 -18.03 40.10
CA GLY A 116 11.52 -16.74 40.58
C GLY A 116 12.05 -15.82 39.49
N VAL A 117 11.73 -14.55 39.69
CA VAL A 117 12.28 -13.40 38.99
C VAL A 117 13.80 -13.37 39.21
N PRO A 118 14.64 -13.27 38.16
CA PRO A 118 16.05 -12.93 38.37
C PRO A 118 16.14 -11.49 38.92
N PRO A 119 16.93 -11.26 39.98
CA PRO A 119 17.17 -9.92 40.49
C PRO A 119 18.26 -9.22 39.68
N PHE A 120 18.25 -7.88 39.71
CA PHE A 120 19.28 -6.94 39.24
C PHE A 120 19.31 -6.62 37.73
N HIS A 121 19.49 -5.39 37.24
CA HIS A 121 20.06 -4.17 37.85
C HIS A 121 19.27 -2.90 37.43
N MET A 122 18.87 -2.12 38.44
CA MET A 122 18.66 -0.68 38.32
C MET A 122 20.03 0.01 38.22
N LEU A 123 20.35 0.57 37.06
CA LEU A 123 21.43 1.54 36.87
C LEU A 123 20.93 2.66 35.95
N TYR A 124 20.23 3.61 36.53
CA TYR A 124 20.43 5.03 36.22
C TYR A 124 21.25 5.60 37.38
N PRO A 125 22.11 6.63 37.22
CA PRO A 125 21.90 7.78 36.34
C PRO A 125 23.19 8.39 35.70
N GLN A 126 23.00 9.47 34.95
CA GLN A 126 23.90 10.64 34.89
C GLN A 126 25.18 10.55 34.04
N GLY A 127 25.21 11.35 32.97
CA GLY A 127 26.42 11.60 32.18
C GLY A 127 26.17 12.64 31.09
N PHE A 128 26.07 13.91 31.49
CA PHE A 128 26.40 15.03 30.61
C PHE A 128 27.75 14.75 29.95
N ASN A 129 27.85 14.90 28.63
CA ASN A 129 29.15 15.15 28.01
C ASN A 129 29.07 16.47 27.22
N PRO A 130 29.68 17.54 27.75
CA PRO A 130 29.80 18.83 27.09
C PRO A 130 31.07 18.86 26.22
N PHE A 131 31.09 19.72 25.21
CA PHE A 131 32.26 20.08 24.39
C PHE A 131 32.93 18.95 23.58
N TYR A 132 32.65 18.93 22.28
CA TYR A 132 33.72 18.75 21.30
C TYR A 132 34.02 20.08 20.61
N PRO A 133 35.31 20.47 20.53
CA PRO A 133 35.75 21.77 20.05
C PRO A 133 35.68 21.87 18.51
N TYR A 134 35.44 23.10 18.09
CA TYR A 134 35.69 23.68 16.78
C TYR A 134 36.61 22.91 15.82
N GLY A 135 36.15 22.85 14.57
CA GLY A 135 37.01 23.17 13.43
C GLY A 135 37.20 22.05 12.43
N MET A 136 36.29 21.94 11.47
CA MET A 136 36.62 21.89 10.04
C MET A 136 35.33 22.07 9.24
N GLY A 137 35.41 22.93 8.22
CA GLY A 137 34.29 23.62 7.60
C GLY A 137 33.19 22.74 7.03
N MET A 138 31.95 23.08 7.38
CA MET A 138 30.77 22.72 6.60
C MET A 138 30.75 23.60 5.33
N PRO A 139 30.87 23.05 4.12
CA PRO A 139 30.52 23.80 2.93
C PRO A 139 29.01 24.02 2.92
N SER A 140 28.62 25.29 2.81
CA SER A 140 27.25 25.75 2.61
C SER A 140 26.49 24.93 1.57
N PRO A 141 25.15 24.84 1.68
CA PRO A 141 24.32 24.31 0.60
C PRO A 141 24.40 25.28 -0.58
N MET A 142 25.30 24.97 -1.53
CA MET A 142 25.29 25.59 -2.86
C MET A 142 23.95 25.29 -3.50
N PHE A 143 23.22 26.36 -3.79
CA PHE A 143 22.16 26.42 -4.77
C PHE A 143 22.60 25.66 -6.04
N PHE A 144 21.95 24.55 -6.35
CA PHE A 144 22.11 23.88 -7.63
C PHE A 144 21.46 24.74 -8.72
N ALA A 145 22.25 25.60 -9.36
CA ALA A 145 21.97 26.05 -10.71
C ALA A 145 22.33 24.89 -11.68
N PRO A 146 21.51 24.60 -12.70
CA PRO A 146 21.82 23.55 -13.67
C PRO A 146 22.94 24.03 -14.60
N GLN A 147 24.17 23.59 -14.33
CA GLN A 147 25.28 23.77 -15.24
C GLN A 147 25.24 22.66 -16.29
N PHE A 148 24.71 22.99 -17.47
CA PHE A 148 25.00 22.25 -18.69
C PHE A 148 26.50 22.36 -18.98
N GLY A 149 27.19 21.24 -19.17
CA GLY A 149 28.43 21.24 -19.94
C GLY A 149 29.54 20.31 -19.48
N MET A 150 30.03 19.58 -20.49
CA MET A 150 31.41 19.13 -20.70
C MET A 150 31.95 17.97 -19.86
N GLY A 151 32.28 16.89 -20.59
CA GLY A 151 32.99 15.73 -20.10
C GLY A 151 34.38 16.05 -19.56
N GLY A 152 34.77 15.26 -18.56
CA GLY A 152 36.11 15.19 -18.03
C GLY A 152 36.51 13.72 -17.92
N LEU A 153 37.34 13.29 -18.87
CA LEU A 153 38.15 12.08 -18.80
C LEU A 153 39.06 12.17 -17.56
N GLY A 154 39.00 11.18 -16.69
CA GLY A 154 39.78 11.17 -15.45
C GLY A 154 39.91 9.76 -14.86
N ASN A 155 40.54 8.86 -15.62
CA ASN A 155 40.99 7.56 -15.15
C ASN A 155 42.03 7.73 -14.03
N THR A 156 41.74 7.19 -12.85
CA THR A 156 42.75 6.81 -11.85
C THR A 156 42.77 5.29 -11.72
N PRO A 157 43.90 4.60 -12.01
CA PRO A 157 44.00 3.16 -11.80
C PRO A 157 44.41 2.85 -10.36
N LEU A 158 43.58 2.08 -9.66
CA LEU A 158 43.96 1.40 -8.42
C LEU A 158 44.37 -0.04 -8.78
N PRO A 159 45.57 -0.49 -8.36
CA PRO A 159 46.02 -1.85 -8.62
C PRO A 159 45.71 -2.73 -7.40
N TRP A 160 45.15 -3.91 -7.70
CA TRP A 160 45.12 -5.15 -6.91
C TRP A 160 43.74 -5.63 -6.47
N GLY A 161 43.43 -6.87 -6.85
CA GLY A 161 42.44 -7.71 -6.17
C GLY A 161 41.23 -8.05 -7.03
N ALA A 162 41.38 -9.08 -7.87
CA ALA A 162 40.27 -9.74 -8.51
C ALA A 162 39.35 -10.38 -7.45
N ASP A 163 38.08 -9.99 -7.43
CA ASP A 163 37.01 -10.97 -7.32
C ASP A 163 35.78 -10.48 -8.08
N GLN A 164 35.22 -11.37 -8.89
CA GLN A 164 34.21 -11.08 -9.89
C GLN A 164 32.85 -10.94 -9.21
N SER A 165 32.42 -9.71 -8.93
CA SER A 165 31.02 -9.41 -8.63
C SER A 165 30.41 -8.69 -9.82
N ILE A 166 29.60 -9.43 -10.59
CA ILE A 166 28.71 -8.91 -11.62
C ILE A 166 27.65 -8.08 -10.91
N VAL A 167 27.91 -6.79 -10.73
CA VAL A 167 26.91 -5.81 -10.31
C VAL A 167 26.09 -5.42 -11.55
N PRO A 168 24.74 -5.45 -11.48
CA PRO A 168 23.92 -5.01 -12.60
C PRO A 168 24.12 -3.50 -12.80
N SER A 169 24.51 -3.15 -14.02
CA SER A 169 24.61 -1.78 -14.50
C SER A 169 23.26 -1.08 -14.33
N ALA A 170 23.21 -0.12 -13.42
CA ALA A 170 22.12 0.83 -13.32
C ALA A 170 22.17 1.74 -14.55
N GLY A 171 21.36 1.41 -15.56
CA GLY A 171 21.14 2.25 -16.73
C GLY A 171 20.67 3.66 -16.31
N PRO A 172 21.02 4.70 -17.08
CA PRO A 172 20.67 6.07 -16.75
C PRO A 172 19.15 6.22 -16.67
N SER A 173 18.75 6.86 -15.58
CA SER A 173 17.40 7.24 -15.22
C SER A 173 16.60 7.70 -16.44
N HIS A 174 15.48 7.01 -16.63
CA HIS A 174 14.38 7.44 -17.48
C HIS A 174 14.08 8.92 -17.18
N THR A 175 14.18 9.74 -18.22
CA THR A 175 13.63 11.08 -18.30
C THR A 175 12.22 11.09 -17.70
N GLN A 176 12.03 11.84 -16.62
CA GLN A 176 10.69 12.30 -16.26
C GLN A 176 10.14 13.04 -17.48
N PRO A 177 8.94 12.72 -17.98
CA PRO A 177 8.24 13.65 -18.84
C PRO A 177 7.98 14.90 -18.01
N GLU A 178 8.50 16.02 -18.51
CA GLU A 178 8.14 17.35 -18.07
C GLU A 178 6.63 17.41 -17.85
N THR A 179 6.27 17.93 -16.69
CA THR A 179 4.96 18.50 -16.40
C THR A 179 4.68 19.52 -17.51
N MET A 180 4.02 19.07 -18.58
CA MET A 180 3.49 19.97 -19.58
C MET A 180 2.50 20.86 -18.85
N GLN A 181 2.92 22.09 -18.56
CA GLN A 181 2.04 23.22 -18.37
C GLN A 181 1.26 23.38 -19.68
N LEU A 182 0.19 22.59 -19.83
CA LEU A 182 -0.84 22.81 -20.83
C LEU A 182 -1.71 23.96 -20.34
N SER A 183 -1.15 25.17 -20.33
CA SER A 183 -1.91 26.41 -20.34
C SER A 183 -2.43 26.64 -21.76
N SER A 184 -3.28 25.72 -22.20
CA SER A 184 -4.06 25.85 -23.43
C SER A 184 -5.50 25.81 -22.97
N SER A 185 -6.00 26.95 -22.51
CA SER A 185 -7.43 27.13 -22.25
C SER A 185 -8.15 26.84 -23.56
N LEU A 186 -8.69 25.63 -23.68
CA LEU A 186 -9.55 25.27 -24.79
C LEU A 186 -10.72 26.27 -24.80
N PRO A 187 -11.11 26.82 -25.96
CA PRO A 187 -12.24 27.72 -26.03
C PRO A 187 -13.43 27.03 -25.38
N MET A 188 -13.98 27.63 -24.32
CA MET A 188 -15.13 27.06 -23.63
C MET A 188 -16.28 26.96 -24.64
N PRO A 189 -16.81 25.76 -24.88
CA PRO A 189 -17.95 25.62 -25.76
C PRO A 189 -19.12 26.37 -25.13
N ASN A 190 -19.60 27.41 -25.81
CA ASN A 190 -20.88 28.06 -25.50
C ASN A 190 -21.99 27.08 -25.91
N GLY A 191 -22.21 26.05 -25.11
CA GLY A 191 -23.12 24.95 -25.41
C GLY A 191 -24.02 24.60 -24.24
N ASP A 192 -25.08 23.86 -24.54
CA ASP A 192 -25.96 23.27 -23.53
C ASP A 192 -25.22 22.17 -22.73
N ILE A 193 -25.60 21.95 -21.47
CA ILE A 193 -25.05 20.91 -20.58
C ILE A 193 -25.13 19.53 -21.27
N HIS A 194 -26.14 19.33 -22.12
CA HIS A 194 -26.28 18.11 -22.91
C HIS A 194 -25.13 17.91 -23.91
N GLU A 195 -24.70 18.95 -24.62
CA GLU A 195 -23.58 18.87 -25.57
C GLU A 195 -22.27 18.63 -24.84
N PHE A 196 -22.07 19.29 -23.69
CA PHE A 196 -20.92 19.07 -22.83
C PHE A 196 -20.84 17.61 -22.35
N CYS A 197 -21.93 17.07 -21.79
CA CYS A 197 -21.94 15.69 -21.34
C CYS A 197 -21.68 14.70 -22.48
N LYS A 198 -22.18 14.98 -23.69
CA LYS A 198 -21.94 14.16 -24.89
C LYS A 198 -20.48 14.24 -25.35
N GLN A 199 -19.89 15.44 -25.37
CA GLN A 199 -18.51 15.67 -25.81
C GLN A 199 -17.49 14.95 -24.91
N TYR A 200 -17.74 14.94 -23.59
CA TYR A 200 -16.85 14.29 -22.61
C TYR A 200 -17.30 12.87 -22.23
N ASN A 201 -18.31 12.33 -22.91
CA ASN A 201 -18.83 10.98 -22.70
C ASN A 201 -19.24 10.71 -21.23
N LEU A 202 -19.83 11.73 -20.57
CA LEU A 202 -20.26 11.67 -19.18
C LEU A 202 -21.55 10.84 -19.03
N SER A 203 -21.67 10.12 -17.92
CA SER A 203 -22.83 9.26 -17.67
C SER A 203 -24.11 10.09 -17.45
N LYS A 204 -25.27 9.46 -17.69
CA LYS A 204 -26.58 10.09 -17.50
C LYS A 204 -26.81 10.54 -16.05
N ASP A 205 -26.21 9.84 -15.08
CA ASP A 205 -26.32 10.19 -13.67
C ASP A 205 -25.57 11.49 -13.35
N VAL A 206 -24.41 11.71 -13.96
CA VAL A 206 -23.66 12.96 -13.83
C VAL A 206 -24.43 14.11 -14.47
N LYS A 207 -25.00 13.91 -15.66
CA LYS A 207 -25.87 14.91 -16.31
C LYS A 207 -27.02 15.35 -15.40
N ARG A 208 -27.74 14.39 -14.81
CA ARG A 208 -28.84 14.66 -13.87
C ARG A 208 -28.36 15.39 -12.61
N GLY A 209 -27.15 15.09 -12.15
CA GLY A 209 -26.52 15.80 -11.03
C GLY A 209 -26.22 17.26 -11.35
N LEU A 210 -25.66 17.54 -12.53
CA LEU A 210 -25.36 18.89 -13.00
C LEU A 210 -26.64 19.72 -13.22
N GLU A 211 -27.67 19.13 -13.83
CA GLU A 211 -28.99 19.76 -13.99
C GLU A 211 -29.64 20.10 -12.65
N LYS A 212 -29.54 19.20 -11.66
CA LYS A 212 -30.11 19.41 -10.32
C LYS A 212 -29.40 20.51 -9.53
N LEU A 213 -28.10 20.71 -9.77
CA LEU A 213 -27.31 21.76 -9.14
C LEU A 213 -27.43 23.10 -9.87
N GLU A 214 -28.24 23.16 -10.94
CA GLU A 214 -28.36 24.34 -11.81
C GLU A 214 -26.99 24.84 -12.33
N PHE A 215 -26.02 23.91 -12.46
CA PHE A 215 -24.65 24.21 -12.83
C PHE A 215 -24.59 24.73 -14.26
N GLN A 216 -24.02 25.93 -14.45
CA GLN A 216 -23.79 26.50 -15.77
C GLN A 216 -22.35 26.28 -16.22
N ILE A 217 -22.14 26.06 -17.53
CA ILE A 217 -20.80 25.90 -18.11
C ILE A 217 -20.04 27.22 -17.95
N GLY A 218 -19.10 27.26 -17.01
CA GLY A 218 -18.40 28.48 -16.60
C GLY A 218 -18.40 28.72 -15.09
N ASP A 219 -19.25 28.00 -14.34
CA ASP A 219 -19.30 28.13 -12.89
C ASP A 219 -18.01 27.61 -12.24
N ASP A 220 -17.37 28.49 -11.47
CA ASP A 220 -16.21 28.15 -10.66
C ASP A 220 -16.65 27.36 -9.43
N ILE A 221 -16.10 26.15 -9.26
CA ILE A 221 -16.36 25.25 -8.10
C ILE A 221 -16.03 25.94 -6.77
N LYS A 222 -15.21 26.99 -6.79
CA LYS A 222 -14.83 27.76 -5.59
C LYS A 222 -15.95 28.67 -5.06
N ASN A 223 -16.97 28.95 -5.89
CA ASN A 223 -18.06 29.86 -5.57
C ASN A 223 -19.42 29.13 -5.36
N LEU A 224 -19.40 27.79 -5.30
CA LEU A 224 -20.54 26.93 -4.97
C LEU A 224 -20.44 26.46 -3.51
#